data_AF-A0A3C0W2W6-F1
#
_entry.id   AF-A0A3C0W2W6-F1
#
_cell.length_a   1.000
_cell.length_b   1.000
_cell.length_c   1.000
_cell.angle_alpha   90.00
_cell.angle_beta   90.00
_cell.angle_gamma   90.00
#
_symmetry.space_group_name_H-M   'P 1'
#
loop_
_entity.id
_entity.type
_entity.pdbx_description
1 polymer ?
#
loop_
_entity_poly.entity_id
_entity_poly.type
_entity_poly.pdbx_seq_one_letter_code
_entity_poly.pdbx_strand_id
1 'polypeptide(L)'
;IFGGWLLWLRSGDGADWSFAHQPWMVTKLIGVFLLAGWHGFLAGQRKKIAAGTSKYSGRFWRMTNEIPFVLAIIMVLSVTLEWTF
;
A
#
# COMPACT_ATOMS: atom_id res chain seq x y z
N ILE A 1 8.36 -8.29 7.62
CA ILE A 1 8.97 -8.67 8.93
C ILE A 1 8.56 -7.68 10.02
N PHE A 2 8.95 -6.41 9.96
CA PHE A 2 8.60 -5.42 11.00
C PHE A 2 7.07 -5.22 11.22
N GLY A 3 6.29 -5.08 10.15
CA GLY A 3 4.82 -4.90 10.28
C GLY A 3 4.10 -6.12 10.86
N GLY A 4 4.48 -7.33 10.45
CA GLY A 4 3.91 -8.57 11.01
C GLY A 4 4.26 -8.75 12.49
N TRP A 5 5.47 -8.36 12.89
CA TRP A 5 5.88 -8.38 14.29
C TRP A 5 5.07 -7.39 15.15
N LEU A 6 4.82 -6.18 14.63
CA LEU A 6 3.95 -5.21 15.32
C LEU A 6 2.51 -5.69 15.47
N LEU A 7 1.97 -6.39 14.47
CA LEU A 7 0.63 -6.99 14.56
C LEU A 7 0.56 -8.07 15.63
N TRP A 8 1.62 -8.88 15.77
CA TRP A 8 1.73 -9.91 16.81
C TRP A 8 1.85 -9.32 18.22
N LEU A 9 2.65 -8.26 18.39
CA LEU A 9 2.73 -7.54 19.66
C LEU A 9 1.40 -6.86 20.02
N ARG A 10 0.70 -6.29 19.03
CA ARG A 10 -0.62 -5.67 19.18
C ARG A 10 -1.68 -6.70 19.58
N SER A 11 -1.60 -7.94 19.09
CA SER A 11 -2.59 -8.98 19.39
C SER A 11 -2.38 -9.68 20.74
N GLY A 12 -1.38 -9.30 21.52
CA GLY A 12 -1.06 -9.95 22.80
C GLY A 12 -0.68 -11.41 22.59
N ASP A 13 0.41 -11.64 21.86
CA ASP A 13 0.94 -12.96 21.49
C ASP A 13 0.00 -13.81 20.61
N GLY A 14 -1.03 -13.20 20.01
CA GLY A 14 -2.01 -13.87 19.15
C GLY A 14 -3.40 -14.04 19.77
N ALA A 15 -3.61 -13.55 20.99
CA ALA A 15 -4.87 -13.73 21.73
C ALA A 15 -6.04 -12.86 21.23
N ASP A 16 -5.77 -11.65 20.74
CA ASP A 16 -6.82 -10.71 20.31
C ASP A 16 -6.54 -10.07 18.94
N TRP A 17 -7.41 -10.36 17.96
CA TRP A 17 -7.37 -9.81 16.61
C TRP A 17 -8.52 -8.83 16.32
N SER A 18 -9.24 -8.38 17.35
CA SER A 18 -10.36 -7.43 17.25
C SER A 18 -10.00 -6.17 16.44
N PHE A 19 -8.76 -5.71 16.56
CA PHE A 19 -8.25 -4.54 15.84
C PHE A 19 -8.10 -4.76 14.33
N ALA A 20 -8.01 -6.00 13.85
CA ALA A 20 -7.78 -6.30 12.44
C ALA A 20 -9.01 -6.01 11.57
N HIS A 21 -10.21 -6.14 12.14
CA HIS A 21 -11.47 -5.82 11.48
C HIS A 21 -11.83 -4.34 11.54
N GLN A 22 -11.08 -3.54 12.30
CA GLN A 22 -11.32 -2.11 12.38
C GLN A 22 -11.15 -1.47 10.99
N PRO A 23 -12.06 -0.57 10.58
CA PRO A 23 -12.03 0.03 9.25
C PRO A 23 -10.67 0.62 8.88
N TRP A 24 -10.00 1.29 9.82
CA TRP A 24 -8.69 1.88 9.60
C TRP A 24 -7.60 0.85 9.28
N MET A 25 -7.64 -0.33 9.90
CA MET A 25 -6.67 -1.39 9.68
C MET A 25 -6.89 -2.04 8.31
N VAL A 26 -8.14 -2.30 7.95
CA VAL A 26 -8.50 -2.85 6.64
C VAL A 26 -8.05 -1.90 5.52
N THR A 27 -8.37 -0.61 5.62
CA THR A 27 -7.93 0.40 4.64
C THR A 27 -6.41 0.44 4.52
N LYS A 28 -5.69 0.41 5.63
CA LYS A 28 -4.22 0.42 5.63
C LYS A 28 -3.64 -0.82 4.98
N LEU A 29 -4.16 -2.01 5.29
CA LEU A 29 -3.68 -3.26 4.69
C LEU A 29 -3.93 -3.31 3.18
N ILE A 30 -5.12 -2.88 2.72
CA ILE A 30 -5.41 -2.75 1.29
C ILE A 30 -4.40 -1.80 0.63
N GLY A 31 -4.09 -0.66 1.26
CA GLY A 31 -3.09 0.28 0.76
C GLY A 31 -1.69 -0.34 0.62
N VAL A 32 -1.27 -1.18 1.57
CA VAL A 32 0.00 -1.92 1.50
C VAL A 32 0.02 -2.88 0.31
N PHE A 33 -1.04 -3.66 0.09
CA PHE A 33 -1.13 -4.58 -1.04
C PHE A 33 -1.14 -3.84 -2.39
N LEU A 34 -1.88 -2.72 -2.48
CA LEU A 34 -1.90 -1.87 -3.67
C LEU A 34 -0.51 -1.32 -3.98
N LEU A 35 0.22 -0.82 -2.99
CA LEU A 35 1.59 -0.33 -3.17
C LEU A 35 2.56 -1.44 -3.57
N ALA A 36 2.44 -2.63 -2.97
CA ALA A 36 3.26 -3.78 -3.34
C ALA A 36 3.02 -4.21 -4.80
N GLY A 37 1.75 -4.31 -5.20
CA GLY A 37 1.36 -4.59 -6.59
C GLY A 37 1.85 -3.50 -7.55
N TRP A 38 1.73 -2.23 -7.13
CA TRP A 38 2.22 -1.07 -7.87
C TRP A 38 3.73 -1.13 -8.11
N HIS A 39 4.52 -1.44 -7.09
CA HIS A 39 5.96 -1.65 -7.23
C HIS A 39 6.31 -2.83 -8.13
N GLY A 40 5.57 -3.94 -8.04
CA GLY A 40 5.72 -5.07 -8.96
C GLY A 40 5.48 -4.68 -10.42
N PHE A 41 4.43 -3.90 -10.68
CA PHE A 41 4.15 -3.35 -12.00
C PHE A 41 5.30 -2.46 -12.50
N LEU A 42 5.79 -1.53 -11.68
CA LEU A 42 6.93 -0.66 -12.02
C LEU A 42 8.19 -1.47 -12.36
N ALA A 43 8.49 -2.52 -11.60
CA ALA A 43 9.63 -3.40 -11.87
C ALA A 43 9.51 -4.10 -13.24
N GLY A 44 8.32 -4.56 -13.60
CA GLY A 44 8.05 -5.14 -14.92
C GLY A 44 8.16 -4.11 -16.05
N GLN A 45 7.66 -2.90 -15.85
CA GLN A 45 7.70 -1.84 -16.85
C GLN A 45 9.10 -1.29 -17.08
N ARG A 46 9.93 -1.21 -16.03
CA ARG A 46 11.36 -0.87 -16.16
C ARG A 46 12.05 -1.78 -17.18
N LYS A 47 11.77 -3.09 -17.17
CA LYS A 47 12.32 -4.05 -18.14
C LYS A 47 11.84 -3.76 -19.57
N LYS A 48 10.56 -3.41 -19.74
CA LYS A 48 9.96 -3.08 -21.05
C LYS A 48 10.50 -1.77 -21.62
N ILE A 49 10.70 -0.76 -20.79
CA ILE A 49 11.33 0.50 -21.16
C ILE A 49 12.78 0.25 -21.62
N ALA A 50 13.56 -0.53 -20.85
CA ALA A 50 14.93 -0.87 -21.21
C ALA A 50 15.02 -1.67 -22.53
N ALA A 51 14.02 -2.51 -22.82
CA ALA A 51 13.92 -3.26 -24.08
C ALA A 51 13.35 -2.42 -25.24
N GLY A 52 13.01 -1.15 -25.03
CA GLY A 52 12.39 -0.29 -26.05
C GLY A 52 10.96 -0.67 -26.44
N THR A 53 10.31 -1.59 -25.71
CA THR A 53 8.95 -2.09 -25.99
C THR A 53 7.87 -1.47 -25.09
N SER A 54 8.20 -0.37 -24.41
CA SER A 54 7.24 0.35 -23.56
C SER A 54 6.07 0.89 -24.37
N LYS A 55 4.85 0.51 -23.99
CA LYS A 55 3.60 1.02 -24.58
C LYS A 55 3.17 2.38 -24.00
N TYR A 56 3.75 2.79 -22.86
CA TYR A 56 3.30 3.97 -22.10
C TYR A 56 4.13 5.22 -22.40
N SER A 57 3.44 6.36 -22.51
CA SER A 57 4.04 7.67 -22.80
C SER A 57 4.63 8.34 -21.55
N GLY A 58 5.50 9.35 -21.73
CA GLY A 58 6.07 10.11 -20.62
C GLY A 58 5.03 10.79 -19.72
N ARG A 59 3.87 11.18 -20.26
CA ARG A 59 2.76 11.74 -19.47
C ARG A 59 2.19 10.72 -18.49
N PHE A 60 2.01 9.47 -18.93
CA PHE A 60 1.57 8.38 -18.07
C PHE A 60 2.52 8.23 -16.88
N TRP A 61 3.83 8.15 -17.13
CA TRP A 61 4.83 8.00 -16.07
C TRP A 61 4.85 9.13 -15.04
N ARG A 62 4.59 10.37 -15.47
CA ARG A 62 4.48 11.52 -14.56
C ARG A 62 3.23 11.45 -13.68
N MET A 63 2.06 11.19 -14.26
CA MET A 63 0.79 11.09 -13.52
C MET A 63 0.84 9.93 -12.51
N THR A 64 1.42 8.84 -12.94
CA THR A 64 1.53 7.62 -12.17
C THR A 64 2.45 7.75 -10.95
N ASN A 65 3.40 8.69 -10.98
CA ASN A 65 4.31 8.94 -9.86
C ASN A 65 3.58 9.54 -8.63
N GLU A 66 2.37 10.07 -8.81
CA GLU A 66 1.56 10.62 -7.72
C GLU A 66 0.74 9.55 -7.00
N ILE A 67 0.53 8.36 -7.61
CA ILE A 67 -0.26 7.27 -7.03
C ILE A 67 0.27 6.85 -5.65
N PRO A 68 1.59 6.64 -5.45
CA PRO A 68 2.11 6.29 -4.12
C PRO A 68 1.84 7.37 -3.08
N PHE A 69 1.87 8.64 -3.48
CA PHE A 69 1.64 9.77 -2.59
C PHE A 69 0.17 9.88 -2.17
N VAL A 70 -0.76 9.74 -3.11
CA VAL A 70 -2.20 9.72 -2.82
C VAL A 70 -2.55 8.54 -1.91
N LEU A 71 -2.01 7.34 -2.19
CA LEU A 71 -2.18 6.18 -1.32
C LEU A 71 -1.62 6.42 0.10
N ALA A 72 -0.47 7.08 0.21
CA ALA A 72 0.12 7.45 1.49
C ALA A 72 -0.81 8.37 2.30
N ILE A 73 -1.40 9.40 1.68
CA ILE A 73 -2.36 10.29 2.34
C ILE A 73 -3.55 9.50 2.87
N ILE A 74 -4.16 8.66 2.04
CA ILE A 74 -5.33 7.85 2.44
C ILE A 74 -4.98 6.95 3.63
N MET A 75 -3.83 6.27 3.60
CA MET A 75 -3.41 5.40 4.70
C MET A 75 -3.11 6.18 5.99
N VAL A 76 -2.50 7.36 5.89
CA VAL A 76 -2.20 8.23 7.04
C VAL A 76 -3.49 8.78 7.65
N LEU A 77 -4.41 9.30 6.84
CA LEU A 77 -5.70 9.78 7.32
C LEU A 77 -6.51 8.66 7.97
N SER A 78 -6.50 7.48 7.35
CA SER A 78 -7.21 6.31 7.87
C SER A 78 -6.73 5.92 9.27
N VAL A 79 -5.40 5.85 9.50
CA VAL A 79 -4.87 5.54 10.84
C VAL A 79 -5.01 6.71 11.82
N THR A 80 -5.01 7.96 11.35
CA THR A 80 -5.09 9.13 12.25
C THR A 80 -6.51 9.37 12.74
N LEU A 81 -7.50 9.15 11.88
CA LEU A 81 -8.90 9.38 12.19
C LEU A 81 -9.53 8.21 12.95
N GLU A 82 -8.85 7.05 13.00
CA GLU A 82 -9.29 5.80 13.64
C GLU A 82 -10.82 5.61 13.58
N TRP A 83 -11.41 5.81 12.40
CA TRP A 83 -12.86 5.92 12.33
C TRP A 83 -13.53 4.59 12.71
N THR A 84 -14.53 4.70 13.56
CA THR A 84 -15.41 3.61 13.99
C THR A 84 -16.79 3.89 13.43
N PHE A 85 -17.40 2.92 12.75
CA PHE A 85 -18.80 3.01 12.35
C PHE A 85 -19.72 2.55 13.48
#